data_AF-A0A928YQ18-F1
#
_entry.id   AF-A0A928YQ18-F1
#
_cell.length_a   1.000
_cell.length_b   1.000
_cell.length_c   1.000
_cell.angle_alpha   90.00
_cell.angle_beta   90.00
_cell.angle_gamma   90.00
#
_symmetry.space_group_name_H-M   'P 1'
#
loop_
_entity.id
_entity.type
_entity.pdbx_description
1 polymer ?
#
loop_
_entity_poly.entity_id
_entity_poly.type
_entity_poly.pdbx_seq_one_letter_code
_entity_poly.pdbx_strand_id
1 'polypeptide(L)'
;MEFVKLDLKVLVELHQRGYNVLRSNSSLAEENPTWIPDTIDLDKFLDLDSEQVAKLSVPFDEKHFLIIDQALKYIKDEEFFGVVMVDFTPHIP
;
A
#
# COMPACT_ATOMS: atom_id res chain seq x y z
N MET A 1 -1.74 16.27 5.61
CA MET A 1 -1.22 14.90 5.78
C MET A 1 -1.56 14.41 7.16
N GLU A 2 -2.34 13.34 7.25
CA GLU A 2 -2.74 12.68 8.49
C GLU A 2 -2.42 11.19 8.40
N PHE A 3 -2.20 10.55 9.56
CA PHE A 3 -2.05 9.10 9.64
C PHE A 3 -3.38 8.51 10.12
N VAL A 4 -4.01 7.71 9.26
CA VAL A 4 -5.27 7.04 9.59
C VAL A 4 -5.04 5.53 9.69
N LYS A 5 -5.84 4.83 10.48
CA LYS A 5 -5.76 3.37 10.55
C LYS A 5 -5.98 2.78 9.15
N LEU A 6 -5.15 1.80 8.79
CA LEU A 6 -5.35 1.07 7.55
C LEU A 6 -6.57 0.16 7.71
N ASP A 7 -7.62 0.44 6.94
CA ASP A 7 -8.85 -0.34 6.89
C ASP A 7 -9.37 -0.35 5.45
N LEU A 8 -10.33 -1.23 5.17
CA LEU A 8 -10.88 -1.41 3.82
C LEU A 8 -11.49 -0.13 3.24
N LYS A 9 -12.10 0.71 4.10
CA LYS A 9 -12.65 2.02 3.68
C LYS A 9 -11.58 2.94 3.10
N VAL A 10 -10.41 2.99 3.74
CA VAL A 10 -9.30 3.84 3.30
C VAL A 10 -8.74 3.32 1.99
N LEU A 11 -8.61 1.99 1.83
CA LEU A 11 -8.19 1.37 0.57
C LEU A 11 -9.14 1.70 -0.58
N VAL A 12 -10.46 1.65 -0.36
CA VAL A 12 -11.45 2.03 -1.37
C VAL A 12 -11.28 3.50 -1.78
N GLU A 13 -11.13 4.40 -0.81
CA GLU A 13 -10.94 5.82 -1.09
C GLU A 13 -9.63 6.09 -1.86
N LEU A 14 -8.54 5.43 -1.48
CA LEU A 14 -7.27 5.52 -2.18
C LEU A 14 -7.37 5.00 -3.62
N HIS A 15 -8.05 3.87 -3.81
CA HIS A 15 -8.31 3.31 -5.14
C HIS A 15 -9.11 4.30 -6.01
N GLN A 16 -10.16 4.92 -5.46
CA GLN A 16 -10.96 5.92 -6.16
C GLN A 16 -10.17 7.19 -6.53
N ARG A 17 -9.15 7.52 -5.75
CA ARG A 17 -8.23 8.65 -6.00
C ARG A 17 -7.14 8.32 -7.03
N GLY A 18 -7.06 7.08 -7.50
CA GLY A 18 -6.10 6.63 -8.53
C GLY A 18 -4.84 5.97 -7.99
N TYR A 19 -4.71 5.81 -6.68
CA TYR A 19 -3.62 5.03 -6.08
C TYR A 19 -3.86 3.54 -6.30
N ASN A 20 -2.79 2.78 -6.51
CA ASN A 20 -2.90 1.34 -6.77
C ASN A 20 -2.04 0.46 -5.87
N VAL A 21 -1.07 1.04 -5.16
CA VAL A 21 -0.24 0.34 -4.18
C VAL A 21 -0.07 1.15 -2.90
N LEU A 22 0.16 0.46 -1.80
CA LEU A 22 0.71 1.01 -0.56
C LEU A 22 2.13 0.51 -0.38
N ARG A 23 3.05 1.41 -0.06
CA ARG A 23 4.44 1.08 0.24
C ARG A 23 4.70 1.29 1.73
N SER A 24 5.19 0.26 2.42
CA SER A 24 5.64 0.43 3.80
C SER A 24 6.95 1.22 3.82
N ASN A 25 6.99 2.29 4.62
CA ASN A 25 8.21 3.06 4.88
C ASN A 25 8.95 2.59 6.14
N SER A 26 8.34 1.65 6.86
CA SER A 26 8.80 1.04 8.11
C SER A 26 8.94 -0.48 7.94
N SER A 27 9.80 -1.11 8.74
CA SER A 27 9.86 -2.56 8.83
C SER A 27 8.50 -3.10 9.32
N LEU A 28 7.98 -4.17 8.72
CA LEU A 28 6.72 -4.80 9.21
C LEU A 28 6.88 -5.45 10.59
N ALA A 29 8.11 -5.57 11.09
CA ALA A 29 8.39 -5.95 12.47
C ALA A 29 8.02 -4.86 13.48
N GLU A 30 7.79 -3.62 13.04
CA GLU A 30 7.24 -2.57 13.90
C GLU A 30 5.76 -2.86 14.21
N GLU A 31 5.35 -2.60 15.45
CA GLU A 31 3.99 -2.88 15.93
C GLU A 31 2.91 -2.12 15.13
N ASN A 32 3.28 -1.01 14.48
CA ASN A 32 2.40 -0.21 13.62
C ASN A 32 3.16 0.31 12.40
N PRO A 33 3.26 -0.45 11.29
CA PRO A 33 3.93 0.03 10.10
C PRO A 33 3.18 1.22 9.48
N THR A 34 3.95 2.14 8.90
CA THR A 34 3.41 3.28 8.17
C THR A 34 3.40 2.98 6.66
N TRP A 35 2.21 3.04 6.10
CA TRP A 35 1.94 2.85 4.68
C TRP A 35 1.85 4.18 3.94
N ILE A 36 2.48 4.27 2.78
CA ILE A 36 2.43 5.44 1.90
C ILE A 36 1.72 5.03 0.61
N PRO A 37 0.58 5.64 0.26
CA PRO A 37 -0.10 5.37 -0.99
C PRO A 37 0.73 5.90 -2.17
N ASP A 38 0.82 5.09 -3.22
CA ASP A 38 1.62 5.38 -4.39
C ASP A 38 0.91 4.88 -5.66
N THR A 39 1.27 5.46 -6.80
CA THR A 39 0.73 5.03 -8.09
C THR A 39 1.89 4.54 -8.94
N ILE A 40 1.93 3.24 -9.19
CA ILE A 40 2.95 2.62 -10.05
C ILE A 40 2.33 2.07 -11.32
N ASP A 41 3.12 1.90 -12.37
CA ASP A 41 2.66 1.20 -13.57
C ASP A 41 2.65 -0.30 -13.26
N LEU A 42 1.48 -0.84 -12.91
CA LEU A 42 1.33 -2.25 -12.49
C LEU A 42 1.69 -3.21 -13.63
N ASP A 43 1.42 -2.83 -14.88
CA ASP A 43 1.78 -3.62 -16.04
C ASP A 43 3.29 -3.77 -16.10
N LYS A 44 4.05 -2.67 -16.05
CA LYS A 44 5.52 -2.72 -15.95
C LYS A 44 6.03 -3.37 -14.67
N PHE A 45 5.33 -3.24 -13.55
CA PHE A 45 5.74 -3.83 -12.28
C PHE A 45 5.59 -5.37 -12.30
N LEU A 46 4.56 -5.87 -12.98
CA LEU A 46 4.28 -7.30 -13.14
C LEU A 46 5.04 -7.91 -14.32
N ASP A 47 5.30 -7.13 -15.38
CA ASP A 47 6.08 -7.48 -16.58
C ASP A 47 7.61 -7.47 -16.32
N LEU A 48 8.04 -7.08 -15.11
CA LEU A 48 9.39 -7.39 -14.60
C LEU A 48 9.49 -8.90 -14.31
N ASP A 49 9.47 -9.69 -15.38
CA ASP A 49 9.63 -11.14 -15.40
C ASP A 49 10.80 -11.59 -14.49
N SER A 50 10.41 -12.31 -13.46
CA SER A 50 11.14 -13.32 -12.66
C SER A 50 12.47 -13.00 -11.97
N GLU A 51 13.28 -12.02 -12.36
CA GLU A 51 14.59 -11.76 -11.69
C GLU A 51 14.62 -10.46 -10.89
N GLN A 52 13.95 -9.40 -11.34
CA GLN A 52 13.90 -8.13 -10.59
C GLN A 52 12.79 -8.12 -9.54
N VAL A 53 11.65 -8.73 -9.82
CA VAL A 53 10.61 -8.98 -8.80
C VAL A 53 11.11 -10.00 -7.78
N ALA A 54 11.92 -10.99 -8.18
CA ALA A 54 12.60 -11.87 -7.24
C ALA A 54 13.60 -11.11 -6.37
N LYS A 55 14.32 -10.10 -6.90
CA LYS A 55 15.19 -9.19 -6.14
C LYS A 55 14.43 -8.27 -5.17
N LEU A 56 13.21 -7.85 -5.53
CA LEU A 56 12.28 -7.15 -4.64
C LEU A 56 11.58 -8.09 -3.64
N SER A 57 11.50 -9.38 -3.97
CA SER A 57 11.05 -10.47 -3.11
C SER A 57 12.21 -11.12 -2.34
N VAL A 58 13.43 -10.56 -2.42
CA VAL A 58 14.51 -10.94 -1.52
C VAL A 58 14.16 -10.31 -0.16
N PRO A 59 14.10 -11.09 0.92
CA PRO A 59 13.79 -10.60 2.26
C PRO A 59 14.96 -9.82 2.89
N PHE A 60 15.58 -8.89 2.16
CA PHE A 60 16.72 -8.09 2.64
C PHE A 60 16.59 -6.58 2.44
N ASP A 61 15.54 -6.10 1.79
CA ASP A 61 15.14 -4.69 1.83
C ASP A 61 13.63 -4.72 2.13
N GLU A 62 13.24 -4.55 3.40
CA GLU A 62 11.87 -4.68 3.94
C GLU A 62 10.88 -3.63 3.39
N LYS A 63 10.92 -3.31 2.10
CA LYS A 63 9.92 -2.51 1.42
C LYS A 63 8.75 -3.41 1.06
N HIS A 64 7.82 -3.52 2.00
CA HIS A 64 6.60 -4.27 1.79
C HIS A 64 5.62 -3.46 0.94
N PHE A 65 5.10 -4.08 -0.12
CA PHE A 65 4.10 -3.50 -1.00
C PHE A 65 2.77 -4.22 -0.80
N LEU A 66 1.68 -3.45 -0.75
CA LEU A 66 0.32 -3.96 -0.71
C LEU A 66 -0.42 -3.40 -1.93
N ILE A 67 -0.78 -4.29 -2.86
CA ILE A 67 -1.54 -3.93 -4.05
C ILE A 67 -3.00 -3.72 -3.64
N ILE A 68 -3.53 -2.52 -3.84
CA ILE A 68 -4.85 -2.13 -3.34
C ILE A 68 -5.95 -3.01 -3.92
N ASP A 69 -5.92 -3.29 -5.23
CA ASP A 69 -6.93 -4.16 -5.87
C ASP A 69 -6.95 -5.59 -5.29
N GLN A 70 -5.76 -6.17 -5.08
CA GLN A 70 -5.64 -7.49 -4.45
C GLN A 70 -6.11 -7.48 -3.00
N ALA A 71 -5.74 -6.43 -2.24
CA ALA A 71 -6.15 -6.26 -0.87
C ALA A 71 -7.68 -6.15 -0.74
N LEU A 72 -8.32 -5.36 -1.59
CA LEU A 72 -9.78 -5.22 -1.63
C LEU A 72 -10.50 -6.54 -1.96
N LYS A 73 -9.86 -7.43 -2.71
CA LYS A 73 -10.45 -8.71 -3.15
C LYS A 73 -10.20 -9.88 -2.22
N TYR A 74 -9.03 -9.93 -1.57
CA TYR A 74 -8.54 -11.12 -0.87
C TYR A 74 -8.25 -10.90 0.62
N ILE A 75 -8.05 -9.66 1.07
CA ILE A 75 -7.71 -9.37 2.46
C ILE A 75 -8.97 -8.93 3.21
N LYS A 76 -9.16 -9.47 4.42
CA LYS A 76 -10.27 -9.09 5.30
C LYS A 76 -9.89 -7.84 6.09
N ASP A 77 -10.90 -7.04 6.47
CA ASP A 77 -10.69 -5.79 7.21
C ASP A 77 -9.86 -5.99 8.50
N GLU A 78 -10.08 -7.11 9.20
CA GLU A 78 -9.40 -7.49 10.44
C GLU A 78 -7.90 -7.81 10.27
N GLU A 79 -7.49 -8.15 9.04
CA GLU A 79 -6.10 -8.51 8.71
C GLU A 79 -5.27 -7.27 8.35
N PHE A 80 -5.89 -6.10 8.20
CA PHE A 80 -5.16 -4.85 8.01
C PHE A 80 -4.55 -4.38 9.33
N PHE A 81 -3.28 -3.97 9.26
CA PHE A 81 -2.54 -3.45 10.42
C PHE A 81 -1.66 -2.27 10.03
N GLY A 82 -1.39 -1.42 11.03
CA GLY A 82 -0.65 -0.17 10.86
C GLY A 82 -1.52 1.00 10.45
N VAL A 83 -0.84 2.06 10.01
CA VAL A 83 -1.45 3.34 9.65
C VAL A 83 -1.02 3.74 8.24
N VAL A 84 -1.89 4.45 7.53
CA VAL A 84 -1.62 4.95 6.19
C VAL A 84 -1.58 6.47 6.21
N MET A 85 -0.55 7.02 5.59
CA MET A 85 -0.35 8.46 5.44
C MET A 85 -1.21 8.95 4.29
N VAL A 86 -2.22 9.74 4.61
CA VAL A 86 -3.20 10.25 3.67
C VAL A 86 -3.14 11.77 3.64
N ASP A 87 -3.17 12.35 2.45
CA ASP A 87 -3.40 13.78 2.27
C ASP A 87 -4.84 13.98 1.81
N PHE A 88 -5.75 13.86 2.77
CA PHE A 88 -7.15 14.23 2.58
C PHE A 88 -7.27 15.74 2.78
N THR A 89 -6.71 16.56 1.89
CA THR A 89 -7.09 17.98 1.88
C THR A 89 -8.59 18.05 1.61
N PRO A 90 -9.43 18.52 2.55
CA PRO A 90 -10.81 18.81 2.23
C PRO A 90 -10.76 19.89 1.15
N HIS A 91 -11.21 19.57 -0.06
CA HIS A 91 -11.42 20.57 -1.09
C HIS A 91 -12.61 21.40 -0.60
N ILE A 92 -12.34 22.47 0.16
CA ILE A 92 -13.35 23.43 0.56
C ILE A 92 -13.76 24.15 -0.73
N PRO A 93 -15.03 24.04 -1.17
CA PRO A 93 -15.51 24.67 -2.40
C PRO A 93 -15.48 26.20 -2.34
#